data_AF-A0A1V9DYF5-F1
#
_entry.id   AF-A0A1V9DYF5-F1
#
_cell.length_a   1.000
_cell.length_b   1.000
_cell.length_c   1.000
_cell.angle_alpha   90.00
_cell.angle_beta   90.00
_cell.angle_gamma   90.00
#
_symmetry.space_group_name_H-M   'P 1'
#
loop_
_entity.id
_entity.type
_entity.pdbx_description
1 polymer ?
#
loop_
_entity_poly.entity_id
_entity_poly.type
_entity_poly.pdbx_seq_one_letter_code
_entity_poly.pdbx_strand_id
1 'polypeptide(L)' 'MLSYLNPDSLKADYSIDATDNPAINIEIKYNGTLKEIHDYGLEGSLGLRQFYSLIEKLVENQKWR' A
#
# COMPACT_ATOMS: atom_id res chain seq x y z
N MET A 1 -7.29 12.16 -4.97
CA MET A 1 -6.15 11.48 -4.33
C MET A 1 -6.20 9.97 -4.56
N LEU A 2 -7.29 9.29 -4.18
CA LEU A 2 -7.59 7.90 -4.61
C LEU A 2 -7.75 7.73 -6.13
N SER A 3 -8.03 8.81 -6.86
CA SER A 3 -8.17 8.85 -8.32
C SER A 3 -6.95 8.37 -9.13
N TYR A 4 -5.76 8.32 -8.51
CA TYR A 4 -4.53 7.80 -9.15
C TYR A 4 -4.28 6.33 -8.84
N LEU A 5 -4.99 5.77 -7.86
CA LEU A 5 -4.93 4.36 -7.51
C LEU A 5 -5.93 3.65 -8.43
N ASN A 6 -5.48 3.22 -9.61
CA ASN A 6 -6.27 2.35 -10.47
C ASN A 6 -6.12 0.91 -9.95
N PRO A 7 -7.10 0.37 -9.19
CA PRO A 7 -6.92 -0.89 -8.48
C PRO A 7 -6.73 -2.07 -9.44
N ASP A 8 -7.34 -1.99 -10.62
CA ASP A 8 -7.20 -3.02 -11.66
C ASP A 8 -5.76 -3.15 -12.15
N SER A 9 -5.02 -2.03 -12.20
CA SER A 9 -3.62 -2.00 -12.65
C SER A 9 -2.60 -2.45 -11.61
N LEU A 10 -2.99 -2.59 -10.33
CA LEU A 10 -2.10 -3.01 -9.27
C LEU A 10 -1.78 -4.50 -9.39
N LYS A 11 -0.55 -4.89 -9.09
CA LYS A 11 -0.19 -6.31 -8.97
C LYS A 11 -0.69 -6.85 -7.63
N ALA A 12 -0.92 -8.16 -7.56
CA ALA A 12 -1.19 -8.83 -6.30
C ALA A 12 0.08 -8.90 -5.43
N ASP A 13 1.26 -8.96 -6.03
CA ASP A 13 2.53 -9.09 -5.32
C ASP A 13 3.56 -8.08 -5.82
N TYR A 14 4.22 -7.41 -4.86
CA TYR A 14 5.40 -6.56 -5.04
C TYR A 14 6.49 -7.07 -4.09
N SER A 15 7.74 -7.10 -4.56
CA SER A 15 8.85 -7.59 -3.76
C SER A 15 10.18 -7.09 -4.32
N ILE A 16 11.07 -6.73 -3.42
CA ILE A 16 12.48 -6.41 -3.70
C ILE A 16 13.39 -7.59 -3.39
N ASP A 17 14.51 -7.68 -4.09
CA ASP A 17 15.57 -8.67 -3.82
C ASP A 17 16.46 -8.19 -2.65
N ALA A 18 15.91 -8.27 -1.44
CA ALA A 18 16.58 -7.92 -0.19
C ALA A 18 16.04 -8.78 0.97
N THR A 19 16.69 -8.73 2.12
CA THR A 19 16.25 -9.43 3.35
C THR A 19 15.94 -8.45 4.47
N ASP A 20 15.09 -8.87 5.41
CA ASP A 20 14.71 -8.11 6.61
C ASP A 20 14.01 -6.76 6.35
N ASN A 21 13.39 -6.61 5.18
CA ASN A 21 12.57 -5.45 4.86
C ASN A 21 11.13 -5.59 5.40
N PRO A 22 10.44 -4.46 5.67
CA PRO A 22 9.04 -4.48 6.09
C PRO A 22 8.13 -4.98 4.98
N ALA A 23 7.05 -5.66 5.36
CA ALA A 23 6.01 -6.12 4.44
C ALA A 23 4.65 -5.56 4.84
N ILE A 24 3.82 -5.20 3.86
CA ILE A 24 2.44 -4.77 4.08
C ILE A 24 1.49 -5.63 3.25
N ASN A 25 0.40 -6.05 3.91
CA ASN A 25 -0.76 -6.64 3.25
C ASN A 25 -1.85 -5.59 3.15
N ILE A 26 -2.42 -5.40 1.96
CA ILE A 26 -3.43 -4.40 1.67
C ILE A 26 -4.65 -5.10 1.11
N GLU A 27 -5.80 -4.80 1.69
CA GLU A 27 -7.09 -5.20 1.17
C GLU A 27 -7.78 -3.97 0.58
N ILE A 28 -8.08 -4.00 -0.72
CA ILE A 28 -8.79 -2.94 -1.43
C ILE A 28 -10.14 -3.48 -1.87
N LYS A 29 -11.21 -2.92 -1.29
CA LYS A 29 -12.58 -3.17 -1.73
C LYS A 29 -13.06 -2.04 -2.64
N TYR A 30 -13.36 -2.35 -3.89
CA TYR A 30 -13.79 -1.37 -4.90
C TYR A 30 -14.81 -1.99 -5.87
N ASN A 31 -15.85 -1.26 -6.26
CA ASN A 31 -16.86 -1.72 -7.23
C ASN A 31 -17.41 -3.14 -6.98
N GLY A 32 -17.56 -3.54 -5.71
CA GLY A 32 -17.99 -4.89 -5.32
C GLY A 32 -16.91 -5.98 -5.43
N THR A 33 -15.71 -5.64 -5.91
CA THR A 33 -14.53 -6.51 -5.99
C THR A 33 -13.66 -6.33 -4.76
N LEU A 34 -13.01 -7.42 -4.36
CA LEU A 34 -11.96 -7.46 -3.35
C LEU A 34 -10.63 -7.74 -4.03
N LYS A 35 -9.61 -6.95 -3.72
CA LYS A 35 -8.24 -7.18 -4.19
C LYS A 35 -7.28 -7.16 -3.02
N GLU A 36 -6.53 -8.24 -2.90
CA GLU A 36 -5.49 -8.41 -1.89
C GLU A 36 -4.14 -8.15 -2.54
N ILE A 37 -3.28 -7.40 -1.86
CA ILE A 37 -1.94 -7.05 -2.31
C ILE A 37 -0.96 -7.35 -1.19
N HIS A 38 0.10 -8.09 -1.52
CA HIS A 38 1.28 -8.26 -0.69
C HIS A 38 2.43 -7.41 -1.24
N ASP A 39 3.03 -6.57 -0.39
CA ASP A 39 4.12 -5.69 -0.78
C ASP A 39 5.29 -5.82 0.21
N TYR A 40 6.31 -6.56 -0.23
CA TYR A 40 7.56 -6.74 0.50
C TYR A 40 8.57 -5.64 0.11
N GLY A 41 8.97 -4.83 1.08
CA GLY A 41 9.87 -3.69 0.88
C GLY A 41 9.18 -2.38 0.56
N LEU A 42 7.84 -2.31 0.62
CA LEU A 42 7.05 -1.11 0.32
C LEU A 42 7.34 -0.54 -1.08
N GLU A 43 7.67 -1.43 -2.02
CA GLU A 43 8.06 -1.05 -3.36
C GLU A 43 6.86 -0.52 -4.12
N GLY A 44 5.73 -1.23 -4.08
CA GLY A 44 4.45 -0.83 -4.67
C GLY A 44 4.49 -0.21 -6.07
N SER A 45 3.38 0.42 -6.45
CA SER A 45 3.32 1.39 -7.53
C SER A 45 3.52 2.81 -7.01
N LEU A 46 3.70 3.81 -7.89
CA LEU A 46 3.75 5.22 -7.48
C LEU A 46 2.53 5.63 -6.63
N GLY A 47 1.34 5.13 -6.99
CA GLY A 47 0.11 5.37 -6.23
C GLY A 47 0.14 4.72 -4.84
N LEU A 48 0.63 3.48 -4.75
CA LEU A 48 0.78 2.77 -3.47
C LEU A 48 1.79 3.46 -2.55
N ARG A 49 2.95 3.90 -3.07
CA ARG A 49 3.93 4.67 -2.28
C ARG A 49 3.35 5.96 -1.71
N GLN A 50 2.56 6.69 -2.50
CA GLN A 50 1.88 7.88 -2.01
C GLN A 50 0.84 7.56 -0.94
N PHE A 51 0.12 6.44 -1.08
CA PHE A 51 -0.81 5.96 -0.08
C PHE A 51 -0.09 5.61 1.24
N TYR A 52 1.00 4.85 1.18
CA TYR A 52 1.81 4.50 2.37
C TYR A 52 2.28 5.74 3.11
N SER A 53 2.86 6.71 2.39
CA SER A 53 3.33 7.96 3.00
C SER A 53 2.21 8.74 3.68
N LEU A 54 0.97 8.69 3.16
CA LEU A 54 -0.16 9.32 3.81
C LEU A 54 -0.57 8.57 5.09
N ILE A 55 -0.59 7.24 5.07
CA ILE A 55 -0.87 6.44 6.27
C ILE A 55 0.20 6.67 7.34
N GLU A 56 1.49 6.66 6.99
CA GLU A 56 2.60 6.96 7.90
C GLU A 56 2.41 8.33 8.55
N LYS A 57 2.12 9.37 7.76
CA LYS A 57 1.84 10.71 8.29
C LYS A 57 0.64 10.73 9.22
N LEU A 58 -0.41 9.97 8.94
CA LEU A 58 -1.55 9.87 9.84
C LEU A 58 -1.15 9.24 11.17
N VAL A 59 -0.35 8.17 11.14
CA VAL A 59 0.15 7.49 12.35
C VAL A 59 1.05 8.40 13.17
N GLU A 60 1.98 9.11 12.53
CA GLU A 60 2.93 10.02 13.19
C GLU A 60 2.23 11.23 13.83
N ASN A 61 1.20 11.77 13.18
CA ASN A 61 0.47 12.94 13.68
C ASN A 61 -0.56 12.59 14.77
N GLN A 62 -0.71 11.31 15.12
CA GLN A 62 -1.56 10.89 16.23
C GLN A 62 -0.88 11.22 17.55
N LYS A 63 -1.59 11.95 18.43
CA LYS A 63 -1.21 12.08 19.83
C LYS A 63 -1.65 10.82 20.56
N TRP A 64 -0.77 9.84 20.61
CA TRP A 64 -0.94 8.66 21.46
C TRP A 64 -0.98 9.11 22.93
N ARG A 65 -2.09 8.83 23.62
CA ARG A 65 -2.32 9.12 25.05
C ARG A 65 -2.29 7.83 25.85
#